data_AF-A0A3D1REG5-F1
#
_entry.id   AF-A0A3D1REG5-F1
#
_cell.length_a   1.000
_cell.length_b   1.000
_cell.length_c   1.000
_cell.angle_alpha   90.00
_cell.angle_beta   90.00
_cell.angle_gamma   90.00
#
_symmetry.space_group_name_H-M   'P 1'
#
loop_
_entity.id
_entity.type
_entity.pdbx_description
1 polymer ?
#
loop_
_entity_poly.entity_id
_entity_poly.type
_entity_poly.pdbx_seq_one_letter_code
_entity_poly.pdbx_strand_id
1 'polypeptide(L)' 'MHTFNHAISWFEIPAANLERATAFYETIFHTKLMPIEMPNIRMRLFPLQDEVQGVGGALVDSGG' A
#
# COMPACT_ATOMS: atom_id res chain seq x y z
N MET A 1 2.99 -25.01 14.65
CA MET A 1 2.62 -23.67 15.18
C MET A 1 3.00 -22.65 14.13
N HIS A 2 2.06 -21.82 13.67
CA HIS A 2 2.40 -20.66 12.84
C HIS A 2 2.97 -19.57 13.74
N THR A 3 4.18 -19.12 13.44
CA THR A 3 4.80 -17.99 14.11
C THR A 3 4.42 -16.72 13.35
N PHE A 4 3.71 -15.81 14.00
CA PHE A 4 3.46 -14.48 13.44
C PHE A 4 4.72 -13.64 13.62
N ASN A 5 5.45 -13.38 12.52
CA ASN A 5 6.71 -12.63 12.52
C ASN A 5 6.51 -11.10 12.56
N HIS A 6 5.29 -10.62 12.35
CA HIS A 6 4.99 -9.19 12.28
C HIS A 6 3.90 -8.80 13.27
N ALA A 7 4.06 -7.62 13.89
CA ALA A 7 3.09 -7.07 14.83
C ALA A 7 1.79 -6.59 14.15
N ILE A 8 1.84 -6.34 12.84
CA ILE A 8 0.72 -5.90 12.01
C ILE A 8 0.68 -6.70 10.71
N SER A 9 -0.49 -6.82 10.10
CA SER A 9 -0.70 -7.44 8.79
C SER A 9 -0.97 -6.42 7.66
N TRP A 10 -1.43 -5.21 8.02
CA TRP A 10 -1.83 -4.19 7.06
C TRP A 10 -1.54 -2.78 7.58
N PHE A 11 -1.15 -1.86 6.69
CA PHE A 11 -1.05 -0.44 6.98
C PHE A 11 -1.63 0.42 5.84
N GLU A 12 -2.05 1.63 6.19
CA GLU A 12 -2.56 2.62 5.23
C GLU A 12 -1.85 3.95 5.42
N ILE A 13 -1.41 4.55 4.32
CA ILE A 13 -0.77 5.86 4.31
C ILE A 13 -1.72 6.84 3.60
N PRO A 14 -2.35 7.79 4.32
CA PRO A 14 -3.19 8.80 3.71
C PRO A 14 -2.39 9.69 2.75
N ALA A 15 -2.93 9.94 1.56
CA ALA A 15 -2.30 10.76 0.53
C ALA A 15 -3.31 11.71 -0.11
N ALA A 16 -3.23 13.00 0.20
CA ALA A 16 -4.07 14.04 -0.41
C ALA A 16 -3.81 14.24 -1.93
N ASN A 17 -2.66 13.76 -2.43
CA ASN A 17 -2.39 13.66 -3.85
C ASN A 17 -1.73 12.31 -4.12
N LEU A 18 -2.54 11.37 -4.62
CA LEU A 18 -2.15 9.98 -4.79
C LEU A 18 -1.10 9.80 -5.89
N GLU A 19 -1.12 10.62 -6.94
CA GLU A 19 -0.16 10.57 -8.06
C GLU A 19 1.25 10.95 -7.58
N ARG A 20 1.36 12.06 -6.84
CA ARG A 20 2.63 12.52 -6.26
C ARG A 20 3.18 11.50 -5.26
N ALA A 21 2.32 10.96 -4.39
CA ALA A 21 2.71 9.96 -3.41
C ALA A 21 3.18 8.66 -4.10
N THR A 22 2.48 8.22 -5.15
CA THR A 22 2.87 7.07 -5.97
C THR A 22 4.26 7.27 -6.54
N ALA A 23 4.50 8.38 -7.25
CA ALA A 23 5.79 8.67 -7.85
C ALA A 23 6.93 8.70 -6.82
N PHE A 24 6.68 9.29 -5.64
CA PHE A 24 7.65 9.34 -4.54
C PHE A 24 8.02 7.92 -4.05
N TYR A 25 7.03 7.10 -3.70
CA TYR A 25 7.27 5.78 -3.12
C TYR A 25 7.79 4.78 -4.15
N GLU A 26 7.32 4.81 -5.39
CA GLU A 26 7.87 3.99 -6.48
C GLU A 26 9.35 4.33 -6.75
N THR A 27 9.72 5.61 -6.67
CA THR A 27 11.10 6.06 -6.87
C THR A 27 12.02 5.59 -5.74
N ILE A 28 11.61 5.76 -4.48
CA ILE A 28 12.44 5.41 -3.32
C ILE A 28 12.62 3.89 -3.19
N PHE A 29 11.54 3.14 -3.41
CA PHE A 29 11.57 1.68 -3.25
C PHE A 29 11.90 0.93 -4.53
N HIS A 30 12.15 1.63 -5.63
CA HIS A 30 12.41 1.04 -6.95
C HIS A 30 11.39 -0.03 -7.32
N THR A 31 10.10 0.27 -7.10
CA THR A 31 9.01 -0.69 -7.27
C THR A 31 7.80 -0.06 -7.92
N LYS A 32 6.80 -0.88 -8.25
CA LYS A 32 5.52 -0.43 -8.81
C LYS A 32 4.38 -0.70 -7.86
N LEU A 33 3.56 0.32 -7.62
CA LEU A 33 2.37 0.20 -6.80
C LEU A 33 1.19 -0.22 -7.68
N MET A 34 0.39 -1.16 -7.18
CA MET A 34 -0.78 -1.65 -7.92
C MET A 34 -1.98 -0.72 -7.68
N PRO A 35 -2.59 -0.14 -8.71
CA PRO A 35 -3.75 0.72 -8.53
C PRO A 35 -5.00 -0.11 -8.24
N ILE A 36 -5.76 0.34 -7.23
CA ILE A 36 -7.15 -0.09 -7.01
C ILE A 36 -8.01 1.16 -6.98
N GLU A 37 -9.02 1.19 -7.84
CA GLU A 37 -9.96 2.29 -7.98
C GLU A 37 -11.34 1.80 -7.51
N MET A 38 -11.83 2.35 -6.40
CA MET A 38 -13.18 2.12 -5.89
C MET A 38 -13.96 3.44 -5.94
N PRO A 39 -15.31 3.42 -5.96
CA PRO A 39 -16.12 4.62 -6.15
C PRO A 39 -15.80 5.79 -5.21
N ASN A 40 -15.40 5.52 -3.96
CA ASN A 40 -15.14 6.53 -2.94
C ASN A 40 -13.70 6.49 -2.38
N ILE A 41 -12.88 5.54 -2.83
CA ILE A 41 -11.53 5.30 -2.31
C ILE A 41 -10.62 4.94 -3.47
N ARG A 42 -9.48 5.60 -3.55
CA ARG A 42 -8.41 5.27 -4.50
C ARG A 42 -7.20 4.79 -3.73
N MET A 43 -6.64 3.68 -4.15
CA MET A 43 -5.53 3.02 -3.45
C MET A 43 -4.39 2.69 -4.39
N ARG A 44 -3.17 2.66 -3.85
CA ARG A 44 -1.95 2.21 -4.52
C ARG A 44 -1.23 1.24 -3.60
N LEU A 45 -1.33 -0.05 -3.93
CA LEU A 45 -0.89 -1.13 -3.05
C LEU A 45 0.60 -1.37 -3.21
N PHE A 46 1.29 -1.52 -2.09
CA PHE A 46 2.66 -2.02 -2.08
C PHE A 46 2.67 -3.49 -2.50
N PRO A 47 3.68 -3.92 -3.30
CA PRO A 47 3.80 -5.32 -3.67
C PRO A 47 4.12 -6.17 -2.44
N LEU A 48 3.42 -7.29 -2.30
CA LEU A 48 3.72 -8.31 -1.30
C LEU A 48 4.63 -9.36 -1.91
N GLN A 49 5.73 -9.68 -1.22
CA GLN A 49 6.62 -10.78 -1.62
C GLN A 49 6.08 -12.15 -1.22
N ASP A 50 5.39 -12.22 -0.08
CA ASP A 50 4.77 -13.44 0.46
C ASP A 50 3.34 -13.09 0.87
N GLU A 51 2.35 -13.67 0.19
CA GLU A 51 0.93 -13.40 0.46
C GLU A 51 0.44 -13.97 1.80
N VAL A 52 1.17 -14.93 2.39
CA VAL A 52 0.77 -15.64 3.61
C VAL A 52 1.43 -15.07 4.86
N GLN A 53 2.65 -14.54 4.75
CA GLN A 53 3.41 -14.01 5.89
C GLN A 53 3.85 -12.54 5.75
N GLY A 54 3.61 -11.88 4.61
CA GLY A 54 3.99 -10.49 4.41
C GLY A 54 3.06 -9.48 5.09
N VAL A 55 3.59 -8.29 5.37
CA VAL A 55 2.79 -7.13 5.75
C VAL A 55 2.36 -6.40 4.49
N GLY A 56 1.04 -6.30 4.26
CA GLY A 56 0.50 -5.53 3.15
C GLY A 56 0.36 -4.06 3.50
N GLY A 57 0.16 -3.22 2.48
CA GLY A 57 -0.28 -1.86 2.72
C GLY A 57 -0.57 -1.10 1.45
N ALA A 58 -1.13 0.10 1.62
CA ALA A 58 -1.49 0.97 0.51
C ALA A 58 -1.32 2.45 0.83
N LEU A 59 -1.05 3.24 -0.21
CA LEU A 59 -1.39 4.66 -0.21
C LEU A 59 -2.89 4.80 -0.45
N VAL A 60 -3.57 5.66 0.29
CA VAL A 60 -5.04 5.79 0.23
C VAL A 60 -5.43 7.26 0.07
N ASP A 61 -6.34 7.51 -0.86
CA ASP A 61 -7.06 8.77 -1.00
C ASP A 61 -8.57 8.48 -0.93
N SER A 62 -9.21 8.95 0.15
CA SER A 62 -10.65 8.81 0.39
C SER A 62 -11.45 10.06 0.01
N GLY A 63 -10.86 11.00 -0.76
CA GLY A 63 -11.54 12.20 -1.23
C GLY A 63 -11.86 13.19 -0.12
N GLY A 64 -10.87 13.45 0.75
CA GLY A 64 -10.99 14.28 1.98
C GLY A 64 -11.72 15.61 1.83
#